data_AF-A0A3D3CF23-F1
#
_entry.id   AF-A0A3D3CF23-F1
#
_cell.length_a   1.000
_cell.length_b   1.000
_cell.length_c   1.000
_cell.angle_alpha   90.00
_cell.angle_beta   90.00
_cell.angle_gamma   90.00
#
_symmetry.space_group_name_H-M   'P 1'
#
loop_
_entity.id
_entity.type
_entity.pdbx_description
1 polymer ?
#
loop_
_entity_poly.entity_id
_entity_poly.type
_entity_poly.pdbx_seq_one_letter_code
_entity_poly.pdbx_strand_id
1 'polypeptide(L)' 'MARVCECCGRGPATGNAVSHSNRHTRRRWLVNLRSVKADVGGG' A
#
# COMPACT_ATOMS: atom_id res chain seq x y z
N MET A 1 -7.53 -1.38 9.58
CA MET A 1 -6.82 -2.43 8.83
C MET A 1 -5.59 -1.85 8.17
N ALA A 2 -4.41 -2.40 8.44
CA ALA A 2 -3.23 -2.09 7.63
C ALA A 2 -3.53 -2.57 6.20
N ARG A 3 -3.39 -1.69 5.20
CA ARG A 3 -3.59 -2.04 3.78
C ARG A 3 -2.45 -2.94 3.32
N VAL A 4 -2.46 -4.19 3.76
CA VAL A 4 -1.47 -5.22 3.42
C VAL A 4 -2.15 -6.30 2.57
N CYS A 5 -1.50 -6.69 1.49
CA CYS A 5 -1.92 -7.81 0.64
C CYS A 5 -1.71 -9.14 1.38
N GLU A 6 -2.76 -9.92 1.58
CA GLU A 6 -2.65 -11.23 2.24
C GLU A 6 -1.89 -12.26 1.39
N CYS A 7 -2.06 -12.24 0.07
CA CYS A 7 -1.34 -13.15 -0.84
C CYS A 7 0.16 -12.83 -0.96
N CYS A 8 0.54 -11.56 -0.86
CA CYS A 8 1.84 -11.07 -1.30
C CYS A 8 2.60 -10.25 -0.25
N GLY A 9 2.03 -10.05 0.93
CA GLY A 9 2.62 -9.30 2.04
C GLY A 9 2.90 -7.82 1.77
N ARG A 10 2.60 -7.31 0.57
CA ARG A 10 2.91 -5.94 0.17
C ARG A 10 2.10 -4.95 1.00
N GLY A 11 2.80 -4.10 1.74
CA GLY A 11 2.25 -3.03 2.55
C GLY A 11 2.49 -1.64 1.94
N PRO A 12 1.87 -0.61 2.53
CA PRO A 12 2.02 0.76 2.05
C PRO A 12 3.39 1.33 2.42
N ALA A 13 4.05 1.96 1.46
CA ALA A 13 5.34 2.62 1.68
C ALA A 13 5.16 4.05 2.19
N THR A 14 6.14 4.54 2.95
CA THR A 14 6.17 5.91 3.48
C THR A 14 7.39 6.67 2.93
N GLY A 15 7.27 7.99 2.78
CA GLY A 15 8.38 8.85 2.37
C GLY A 15 7.93 10.27 2.11
N ASN A 16 8.64 11.00 1.26
CA ASN A 16 8.37 12.42 0.99
C ASN A 16 8.07 12.68 -0.49
N ALA A 17 7.16 13.61 -0.78
CA ALA A 17 7.11 14.27 -2.08
C ALA A 17 8.16 15.38 -2.09
N VAL A 18 8.92 15.48 -3.17
CA VAL A 18 9.94 16.53 -3.36
C VAL A 18 9.42 17.46 -4.45
N SER A 19 9.27 18.75 -4.13
CA SER A 19 8.92 19.77 -5.13
C SER A 19 10.13 20.15 -5.99
N HIS A 20 9.90 20.91 -7.06
CA HIS A 20 10.96 21.54 -7.86
C HIS A 20 11.94 22.37 -7.01
N SER A 21 11.46 22.98 -5.93
CA SER A 21 12.25 23.73 -4.96
C SER A 21 12.83 22.88 -3.81
N ASN A 22 12.85 21.55 -3.94
CA ASN A 22 13.29 20.61 -2.90
C ASN A 22 12.53 20.72 -1.56
N ARG A 23 11.26 21.15 -1.60
CA ARG A 23 10.42 21.13 -0.40
C ARG A 23 9.91 19.70 -0.19
N HIS A 24 10.22 19.13 0.97
CA HIS A 24 9.80 17.79 1.36
C HIS A 24 8.46 17.83 2.10
N THR A 25 7.44 17.14 1.59
CA THR A 25 6.17 16.91 2.30
C THR A 25 5.95 15.42 2.55
N ARG A 26 5.51 15.03 3.75
CA ARG A 26 5.27 13.62 4.07
C ARG A 26 4.15 13.06 3.20
N ARG A 27 4.39 11.91 2.57
CA ARG A 27 3.40 11.15 1.79
C ARG A 27 3.46 9.66 2.10
N ARG A 28 2.34 8.99 1.82
CA ARG A 28 2.21 7.54 1.88
C ARG A 28 1.82 7.02 0.50
N TRP A 29 2.55 6.03 -0.01
CA TRP A 29 2.15 5.28 -1.20
C TRP A 29 1.33 4.09 -0.76
N LEU A 30 0.04 4.12 -1.06
CA LEU A 30 -0.86 2.99 -0.80
C LEU A 30 -0.71 1.97 -1.92
N VAL A 31 -0.70 0.69 -1.55
CA VAL A 31 -0.80 -0.40 -2.52
C VAL A 31 -2.21 -0.39 -3.11
N ASN A 32 -2.33 -0.64 -4.42
CA ASN A 32 -3.61 -0.83 -5.08
C ASN A 32 -4.20 -2.20 -4.69
N LEU A 33 -4.74 -2.28 -3.47
CA LEU A 33 -5.43 -3.47 -3.00
C LEU A 33 -6.84 -3.49 -3.54
N ARG A 34 -7.21 -4.61 -4.15
CA ARG A 34 -8.56 -4.89 -4.62
C ARG A 34 -9.17 -5.99 -3.78
N SER A 35 -10.38 -5.75 -3.27
CA SER A 35 -11.16 -6.78 -2.59
C SER A 35 -11.57 -7.83 -3.60
N VAL A 36 -11.11 -9.07 -3.42
CA VAL A 36 -11.49 -10.23 -4.22
C VAL A 36 -11.98 -11.33 -3.29
N LYS A 37 -12.96 -12.11 -3.74
CA LYS A 37 -13.34 -13.34 -3.04
C LYS A 37 -12.34 -14.41 -3.47
N ALA A 38 -11.36 -14.67 -2.62
CA ALA A 38 -10.45 -15.79 -2.80
C ALA A 38 -11.05 -17.02 -2.10
N ASP A 39 -11.08 -18.15 -2.79
CA ASP A 39 -11.29 -19.44 -2.14
C ASP A 39 -9.99 -19.77 -1.38
N VAL A 40 -10.04 -19.69 -0.06
CA VAL A 40 -8.86 -19.92 0.80
C VAL A 40 -8.72 -21.41 1.15
N GLY A 41 -9.44 -22.31 0.47
CA GLY A 41 -9.28 -23.76 0.65
C GLY A 41 -9.75 -24.24 2.03
N GLY A 42 -10.86 -23.70 2.52
CA GLY A 42 -11.60 -24.28 3.65
C GLY A 42 -12.88 -24.90 3.10
N GLY A 43 -12.89 -26.22 2.93
CA GLY A 43 -14.05 -26.98 2.48
C GLY A 43 -15.28 -26.82 3.38
#